data_AF-A0A970A7W7-F1
#
_entry.id   AF-A0A970A7W7-F1
#
_cell.length_a   1.000
_cell.length_b   1.000
_cell.length_c   1.000
_cell.angle_alpha   90.00
_cell.angle_beta   90.00
_cell.angle_gamma   90.00
#
_symmetry.space_group_name_H-M   'P 1'
#
loop_
_entity.id
_entity.type
_entity.pdbx_description
1 polymer ?
#
loop_
_entity_poly.entity_id
_entity_poly.type
_entity_poly.pdbx_seq_one_letter_code
_entity_poly.pdbx_strand_id
1 'polypeptide(L)'
;MKRMILMCIVLIGVLLTSCSKIDETAVELKKIEQALEESLRIEQGEKIVETNDIGSESEFNLNIGSDPSNLDESDKLTEKSTSTPLTLPTPTTTPTTEEADIRTPVLTLPTPTTMPTTTSTTTPTTTPTTTPTTTAATEEYWNPEKAMKLASFMEDWGYWMNQEYYEYWQGNSVNLYGLMVPDDVMGEDRIWDIAYLGETIAIEWSDNGVNKPGEYALVAIYSDAETQPPDSDKHVYLFTIKDGVPLVMITMQNEGIDDRLHFYETENRDLRTGFAAIVND
;
A
#
# COMPACT_ATOMS: atom_id res chain seq x y z
N MET A 1 -16.87 -4.07 -18.60
CA MET A 1 -16.93 -5.14 -19.64
C MET A 1 -15.71 -5.18 -20.56
N LYS A 2 -15.33 -4.12 -21.31
CA LYS A 2 -14.15 -4.16 -22.22
C LYS A 2 -12.83 -4.64 -21.57
N ARG A 3 -12.53 -4.24 -20.33
CA ARG A 3 -11.33 -4.72 -19.59
C ARG A 3 -11.36 -6.23 -19.24
N MET A 4 -12.52 -6.86 -19.09
CA MET A 4 -12.62 -8.32 -18.89
C MET A 4 -12.26 -9.07 -20.17
N ILE A 5 -12.76 -8.62 -21.33
CA ILE A 5 -12.53 -9.31 -22.61
C ILE A 5 -11.03 -9.29 -22.96
N LEU A 6 -10.33 -8.18 -22.71
CA LEU A 6 -8.89 -8.08 -22.94
C LEU A 6 -8.07 -9.01 -22.02
N MET A 7 -8.46 -9.17 -20.75
CA MET A 7 -7.81 -10.13 -19.84
C MET A 7 -8.07 -11.59 -20.22
N CYS A 8 -9.27 -11.95 -20.68
CA CYS A 8 -9.59 -13.31 -21.10
C CYS A 8 -8.73 -13.77 -22.30
N ILE A 9 -8.38 -12.87 -23.23
CA ILE A 9 -7.55 -13.21 -24.39
C ILE A 9 -6.09 -13.49 -23.97
N VAL A 10 -5.55 -12.74 -23.00
CA VAL A 10 -4.20 -12.98 -22.46
C VAL A 10 -4.16 -14.30 -21.65
N LEU A 11 -5.20 -14.60 -20.87
CA LEU A 11 -5.30 -15.83 -20.09
C LEU A 11 -5.35 -17.12 -20.95
N ILE A 12 -5.97 -17.06 -22.14
CA ILE A 12 -6.01 -18.21 -23.06
C ILE A 12 -4.63 -18.47 -23.71
N GLY A 13 -3.79 -17.45 -23.85
CA GLY A 13 -2.46 -17.57 -24.47
C GLY A 13 -1.41 -18.31 -23.63
N VAL A 14 -1.62 -18.47 -22.32
CA VAL A 14 -0.60 -18.97 -21.37
C VAL A 14 -0.78 -20.47 -21.03
N LEU A 15 -1.89 -21.10 -21.43
CA LEU A 15 -2.23 -22.49 -21.02
C LEU A 15 -1.94 -23.60 -22.05
N LEU A 16 -1.20 -23.32 -23.13
CA LEU A 16 -0.84 -24.34 -24.14
C LEU A 16 0.65 -24.39 -24.48
N THR A 17 1.47 -24.81 -23.51
CA THR A 17 2.83 -25.31 -23.72
C THR A 17 2.95 -26.78 -23.31
N SER A 18 2.39 -27.66 -24.13
CA SER A 18 2.84 -29.05 -24.23
C SER A 18 3.11 -29.39 -25.69
N CYS A 19 4.30 -29.93 -25.98
CA CYS A 19 4.85 -29.99 -27.33
C CYS A 19 4.09 -30.93 -28.27
N SER A 20 3.54 -30.38 -29.37
CA SER A 20 3.71 -30.89 -30.75
C SER A 20 2.91 -30.03 -31.74
N LYS A 21 3.53 -29.65 -32.88
CA LYS A 21 3.04 -28.74 -33.94
C LYS A 21 3.09 -27.24 -33.61
N ILE A 22 4.17 -26.59 -34.03
CA ILE A 22 4.36 -25.13 -33.93
C ILE A 22 3.87 -24.40 -35.21
N ASP A 23 3.88 -25.08 -36.36
CA ASP A 23 3.53 -24.45 -37.65
C ASP A 23 2.01 -24.24 -37.87
N GLU A 24 1.17 -25.06 -37.24
CA GLU A 24 -0.30 -24.98 -37.38
C GLU A 24 -0.89 -23.88 -36.47
N THR A 25 -0.30 -23.66 -35.28
CA THR A 25 -0.73 -22.63 -34.32
C THR A 25 -0.33 -21.21 -34.74
N ALA A 26 0.81 -21.05 -35.42
CA ALA A 26 1.25 -19.75 -35.95
C ALA A 26 0.28 -19.17 -37.01
N VAL A 27 -0.36 -20.03 -37.80
CA VAL A 27 -1.36 -19.60 -38.81
C VAL A 27 -2.65 -19.13 -38.16
N GLU A 28 -3.12 -19.83 -37.12
CA GLU A 28 -4.33 -19.42 -36.37
C GLU A 28 -4.10 -18.13 -35.56
N LEU A 29 -2.93 -17.97 -34.92
CA LEU A 29 -2.56 -16.72 -34.25
C LEU A 29 -2.65 -15.50 -35.18
N LYS A 30 -2.14 -15.63 -36.41
CA LYS A 30 -2.17 -14.54 -37.40
C LYS A 30 -3.58 -14.20 -37.89
N LYS A 31 -4.50 -15.18 -37.94
CA LYS A 31 -5.92 -14.92 -38.20
C LYS A 31 -6.59 -14.18 -37.05
N ILE A 32 -6.26 -14.52 -35.81
CA ILE A 32 -6.80 -13.87 -34.60
C ILE A 32 -6.33 -12.41 -34.54
N GLU A 33 -5.06 -12.14 -34.81
CA GLU A 33 -4.50 -10.77 -34.90
C GLU A 33 -5.22 -9.95 -35.98
N GLN A 34 -5.44 -10.51 -37.17
CA GLN A 34 -6.16 -9.84 -38.25
C GLN A 34 -7.64 -9.57 -37.90
N ALA A 35 -8.33 -10.52 -37.27
CA ALA A 35 -9.72 -10.34 -36.84
C ALA A 35 -9.86 -9.30 -35.71
N LEU A 36 -8.87 -9.20 -34.83
CA LEU A 36 -8.84 -8.19 -33.77
C LEU A 36 -8.68 -6.77 -34.34
N GLU A 37 -7.75 -6.57 -35.27
CA GLU A 37 -7.57 -5.30 -35.99
C GLU A 37 -8.83 -4.89 -36.79
N GLU A 38 -9.49 -5.86 -37.43
CA GLU A 38 -10.75 -5.59 -38.15
C GLU A 38 -11.89 -5.18 -37.19
N SER A 39 -11.98 -5.80 -36.01
CA SER A 39 -12.95 -5.41 -34.97
C SER A 39 -12.70 -4.00 -34.40
N LEU A 40 -11.43 -3.61 -34.23
CA LEU A 40 -11.05 -2.27 -33.77
C LEU A 40 -11.41 -1.19 -34.81
N ARG A 41 -11.33 -1.55 -36.10
CA ARG A 41 -11.67 -0.66 -37.23
C ARG A 41 -13.17 -0.43 -37.38
N ILE A 42 -13.98 -1.47 -37.10
CA ILE A 42 -15.45 -1.36 -37.09
C ILE A 42 -15.91 -0.37 -36.00
N GLU A 43 -15.36 -0.47 -34.80
CA GLU A 43 -15.73 0.41 -33.67
C GLU A 43 -15.36 1.88 -33.90
N GLN A 44 -14.31 2.16 -34.68
CA GLN A 44 -13.99 3.54 -35.13
C GLN A 44 -14.89 4.02 -36.27
N GLY A 45 -15.38 3.12 -37.14
CA GLY A 45 -16.31 3.45 -38.22
C GLY A 45 -17.72 3.78 -37.73
N GLU A 46 -18.22 3.03 -36.74
CA GLU A 46 -19.56 3.21 -36.17
C GLU A 46 -19.72 4.59 -35.50
N LYS A 47 -18.64 5.09 -34.86
CA LYS A 47 -18.61 6.42 -34.22
C LYS A 47 -18.67 7.61 -35.19
N ILE A 48 -18.51 7.41 -36.50
CA ILE A 48 -18.48 8.49 -37.52
C ILE A 48 -19.83 8.64 -38.23
N VAL A 49 -20.72 7.65 -38.13
CA VAL A 49 -22.03 7.66 -38.84
C VAL A 49 -23.14 8.33 -38.04
N GLU A 50 -23.05 8.39 -36.70
CA GLU A 50 -24.13 8.85 -35.82
C GLU A 50 -24.20 10.39 -35.59
N THR A 51 -23.47 11.20 -36.36
CA THR A 51 -23.54 12.68 -36.27
C THR A 51 -23.56 13.38 -37.65
N ASN A 52 -24.46 13.00 -38.55
CA ASN A 52 -24.67 13.73 -39.83
C ASN A 52 -26.11 13.60 -40.40
N ASP A 53 -27.12 14.00 -39.62
CA ASP A 53 -28.40 14.65 -40.01
C ASP A 53 -29.13 15.05 -38.70
N ILE A 54 -30.06 16.00 -38.53
CA ILE A 54 -30.72 17.05 -39.36
C ILE A 54 -30.52 18.38 -38.55
N GLY A 55 -30.42 19.61 -39.07
CA GLY A 55 -30.70 20.14 -40.40
C GLY A 55 -31.71 21.31 -40.34
N SER A 56 -31.21 22.55 -40.17
CA SER A 56 -31.86 23.85 -40.47
C SER A 56 -33.01 24.40 -39.58
N GLU A 57 -32.69 25.52 -38.92
CA GLU A 57 -33.43 26.80 -38.81
C GLU A 57 -34.97 26.88 -38.82
N SER A 58 -35.52 27.60 -37.82
CA SER A 58 -36.46 28.69 -38.08
C SER A 58 -36.51 29.69 -36.91
N GLU A 59 -36.39 30.98 -37.20
CA GLU A 59 -36.61 32.06 -36.22
C GLU A 59 -38.09 32.14 -35.79
N PHE A 60 -38.36 32.46 -34.52
CA PHE A 60 -39.51 33.32 -34.18
C PHE A 60 -39.20 34.16 -32.94
N ASN A 61 -39.13 35.47 -33.14
CA ASN A 61 -38.85 36.46 -32.11
C ASN A 61 -40.09 37.35 -31.95
N LEU A 62 -40.75 37.32 -30.79
CA LEU A 62 -41.85 38.23 -30.47
C LEU A 62 -41.71 38.82 -29.07
N ASN A 63 -41.27 40.08 -29.06
CA ASN A 63 -41.20 40.96 -27.91
C ASN A 63 -42.55 41.65 -27.65
N ILE A 64 -43.21 41.30 -26.54
CA ILE A 64 -44.23 42.06 -25.81
C ILE A 64 -44.08 41.65 -24.33
N GLY A 65 -44.10 42.51 -23.31
CA GLY A 65 -44.22 43.96 -23.23
C GLY A 65 -44.35 44.35 -21.74
N SER A 66 -43.84 45.50 -21.32
CA SER A 66 -43.73 45.88 -19.90
C SER A 66 -45.06 46.23 -19.24
N ASP A 67 -45.34 45.72 -18.03
CA ASP A 67 -45.64 46.53 -16.82
C ASP A 67 -45.67 45.66 -15.53
N PRO A 68 -45.37 46.20 -14.32
CA PRO A 68 -45.41 45.45 -13.06
C PRO A 68 -46.65 45.76 -12.21
N SER A 69 -47.19 44.78 -11.48
CA SER A 69 -48.19 45.00 -10.43
C SER A 69 -48.16 43.88 -9.36
N ASN A 70 -48.59 44.25 -8.16
CA ASN A 70 -48.44 43.55 -6.88
C ASN A 70 -49.66 42.66 -6.52
N LEU A 71 -49.55 41.86 -5.44
CA LEU A 71 -50.63 41.13 -4.72
C LEU A 71 -51.24 39.90 -5.44
N ASP A 72 -51.67 38.79 -4.80
CA ASP A 72 -51.66 38.38 -3.38
C ASP A 72 -51.67 36.84 -3.20
N GLU A 73 -51.41 36.39 -1.97
CA GLU A 73 -51.93 35.20 -1.26
C GLU A 73 -52.12 33.83 -1.96
N SER A 74 -51.41 32.80 -1.45
CA SER A 74 -51.97 31.45 -1.25
C SER A 74 -51.14 30.62 -0.26
N ASP A 75 -51.77 30.24 0.85
CA ASP A 75 -51.28 29.31 1.88
C ASP A 75 -50.85 27.93 1.33
N LYS A 76 -49.93 27.23 2.03
CA LYS A 76 -50.32 26.19 3.03
C LYS A 76 -49.18 25.26 3.47
N LEU A 77 -48.86 25.31 4.78
CA LEU A 77 -48.21 24.29 5.65
C LEU A 77 -47.16 23.32 5.06
N THR A 78 -46.00 23.23 5.72
CA THR A 78 -45.73 22.16 6.72
C THR A 78 -44.52 22.49 7.60
N GLU A 79 -44.75 22.98 8.81
CA GLU A 79 -43.84 22.82 9.94
C GLU A 79 -44.61 22.23 11.11
N LYS A 80 -44.15 21.08 11.66
CA LYS A 80 -44.27 20.77 13.09
C LYS A 80 -43.38 19.59 13.50
N SER A 81 -42.19 19.91 13.99
CA SER A 81 -41.52 19.08 15.01
C SER A 81 -41.69 19.78 16.35
N THR A 82 -42.16 19.05 17.37
CA THR A 82 -42.38 19.59 18.72
C THR A 82 -42.03 18.51 19.73
N SER A 83 -40.95 18.74 20.47
CA SER A 83 -40.82 18.66 21.95
C SER A 83 -41.24 17.34 22.65
N THR A 84 -40.59 16.86 23.73
CA THR A 84 -39.96 17.57 24.85
C THR A 84 -38.93 16.63 25.54
N PRO A 85 -37.85 17.13 26.19
CA PRO A 85 -36.82 16.31 26.82
C PRO A 85 -37.10 15.96 28.30
N LEU A 86 -36.21 15.15 28.91
CA LEU A 86 -36.13 14.90 30.35
C LEU A 86 -34.76 15.32 30.90
N THR A 87 -34.74 16.00 32.05
CA THR A 87 -33.57 16.71 32.57
C THR A 87 -33.42 16.56 34.09
N LEU A 88 -32.29 15.95 34.51
CA LEU A 88 -31.55 16.16 35.79
C LEU A 88 -32.27 15.82 37.13
N PRO A 89 -31.55 15.69 38.28
CA PRO A 89 -30.88 16.83 38.93
C PRO A 89 -29.43 16.59 39.44
N THR A 90 -28.63 17.65 39.37
CA THR A 90 -27.38 17.87 40.12
C THR A 90 -27.69 18.75 41.34
N PRO A 91 -27.01 18.60 42.48
CA PRO A 91 -26.93 19.65 43.51
C PRO A 91 -25.66 20.51 43.35
N THR A 92 -25.83 21.83 43.38
CA THR A 92 -24.77 22.86 43.25
C THR A 92 -24.67 23.68 44.54
N THR A 93 -23.46 23.99 45.01
CA THR A 93 -23.20 25.26 45.74
C THR A 93 -21.74 25.76 45.61
N THR A 94 -21.59 27.04 45.28
CA THR A 94 -20.36 27.89 45.19
C THR A 94 -20.25 28.79 46.46
N PRO A 95 -19.46 29.91 46.61
CA PRO A 95 -18.32 30.52 45.84
C PRO A 95 -17.14 31.11 46.70
N THR A 96 -16.27 31.95 46.07
CA THR A 96 -15.55 33.15 46.66
C THR A 96 -14.16 32.89 47.33
N THR A 97 -13.01 33.58 47.08
CA THR A 97 -12.62 34.75 46.22
C THR A 97 -11.07 35.04 46.20
N GLU A 98 -10.53 35.77 45.18
CA GLU A 98 -9.24 36.55 45.07
C GLU A 98 -7.84 35.86 45.26
N GLU A 99 -6.69 36.28 44.67
CA GLU A 99 -6.34 37.19 43.55
C GLU A 99 -4.90 36.88 42.99
N ALA A 100 -4.61 37.32 41.75
CA ALA A 100 -3.31 37.66 41.08
C ALA A 100 -1.95 36.98 41.42
N ASP A 101 -1.22 36.50 40.38
CA ASP A 101 -0.07 37.24 39.78
C ASP A 101 0.31 36.69 38.37
N ILE A 102 1.05 37.48 37.60
CA ILE A 102 1.36 37.33 36.17
C ILE A 102 2.78 36.78 35.97
N ARG A 103 2.99 35.82 35.04
CA ARG A 103 4.18 35.79 34.15
C ARG A 103 4.14 34.79 33.00
N THR A 104 4.39 35.32 31.81
CA THR A 104 4.57 34.61 30.53
C THR A 104 5.92 33.87 30.47
N PRO A 105 6.01 32.66 29.89
CA PRO A 105 7.27 32.11 29.42
C PRO A 105 7.64 32.71 28.05
N VAL A 106 8.85 33.28 27.95
CA VAL A 106 9.40 33.84 26.69
C VAL A 106 10.20 32.77 25.94
N LEU A 107 10.01 32.73 24.61
CA LEU A 107 10.76 31.93 23.66
C LEU A 107 12.20 32.48 23.50
N THR A 108 13.23 31.64 23.59
CA THR A 108 14.62 32.03 23.35
C THR A 108 15.29 31.15 22.28
N LEU A 109 15.65 31.79 21.17
CA LEU A 109 16.48 31.28 20.08
C LEU A 109 17.96 31.20 20.48
N PRO A 110 18.70 30.14 20.12
CA PRO A 110 20.16 30.16 20.10
C PRO A 110 20.71 30.52 18.70
N THR A 111 21.78 31.31 18.66
CA THR A 111 22.60 31.60 17.47
C THR A 111 24.06 31.79 17.91
N PRO A 112 25.02 31.82 16.97
CA PRO A 112 25.86 30.69 16.58
C PRO A 112 27.12 30.53 17.45
N THR A 113 27.61 29.31 17.63
CA THR A 113 28.86 29.05 18.36
C THR A 113 30.10 29.12 17.45
N THR A 114 31.08 29.90 17.90
CA THR A 114 32.36 30.18 17.24
C THR A 114 33.26 28.95 17.09
N MET A 115 34.01 28.87 15.98
CA MET A 115 35.11 27.91 15.77
C MET A 115 36.21 28.02 16.85
N PRO A 116 36.74 26.89 17.33
CA PRO A 116 38.12 26.77 17.78
C PRO A 116 38.99 26.07 16.73
N THR A 117 39.98 26.79 16.20
CA THR A 117 41.05 26.23 15.36
C THR A 117 41.89 25.22 16.16
N THR A 118 42.05 23.99 15.66
CA THR A 118 42.96 23.00 16.27
C THR A 118 44.03 22.51 15.29
N THR A 119 45.26 22.73 15.74
CA THR A 119 46.56 22.50 15.10
C THR A 119 46.78 21.10 14.51
N SER A 120 47.26 21.05 13.27
CA SER A 120 47.81 19.84 12.65
C SER A 120 48.99 19.27 13.45
N THR A 121 48.91 18.02 13.89
CA THR A 121 50.06 17.29 14.46
C THR A 121 50.17 15.93 13.78
N THR A 122 51.21 15.75 12.96
CA THR A 122 51.54 14.49 12.31
C THR A 122 52.32 13.59 13.26
N THR A 123 51.94 12.32 13.39
CA THR A 123 52.74 11.28 14.05
C THR A 123 52.49 9.95 13.32
N PRO A 124 53.54 9.21 12.93
CA PRO A 124 53.38 8.05 12.06
C PRO A 124 52.86 6.84 12.83
N THR A 125 51.76 6.24 12.35
CA THR A 125 51.27 4.96 12.86
C THR A 125 51.67 3.83 11.92
N THR A 126 52.33 2.82 12.48
CA THR A 126 52.82 1.64 11.76
C THR A 126 51.69 0.77 11.24
N THR A 127 51.77 0.38 9.96
CA THR A 127 50.85 -0.59 9.34
C THR A 127 50.86 -1.93 10.07
N PRO A 128 49.73 -2.42 10.61
CA PRO A 128 49.59 -3.83 10.95
C PRO A 128 49.34 -4.61 9.65
N THR A 129 50.27 -5.48 9.28
CA THR A 129 50.05 -6.44 8.18
C THR A 129 49.02 -7.47 8.63
N THR A 130 47.75 -7.25 8.28
CA THR A 130 46.70 -8.26 8.45
C THR A 130 46.87 -9.37 7.42
N THR A 131 47.28 -10.55 7.88
CA THR A 131 47.21 -11.77 7.09
C THR A 131 45.74 -12.05 6.76
N PRO A 132 45.33 -12.16 5.48
CA PRO A 132 43.97 -12.54 5.15
C PRO A 132 43.77 -14.01 5.53
N THR A 133 43.13 -14.23 6.67
CA THR A 133 42.58 -15.55 6.98
C THR A 133 41.41 -15.76 6.04
N THR A 134 41.53 -16.67 5.08
CA THR A 134 40.44 -17.04 4.18
C THR A 134 39.41 -17.86 4.96
N THR A 135 38.63 -17.18 5.80
CA THR A 135 37.35 -17.68 6.27
C THR A 135 36.52 -18.00 5.03
N ALA A 136 36.00 -19.23 4.93
CA ALA A 136 35.02 -19.55 3.89
C ALA A 136 33.86 -18.56 4.04
N ALA A 137 33.50 -17.86 2.96
CA ALA A 137 32.39 -16.92 3.00
C ALA A 137 31.12 -17.70 3.38
N THR A 138 30.52 -17.35 4.50
CA THR A 138 29.16 -17.77 4.82
C THR A 138 28.26 -17.12 3.77
N GLU A 139 27.35 -17.90 3.20
CA GLU A 139 26.36 -17.36 2.28
C GLU A 139 25.44 -16.40 3.04
N GLU A 140 25.22 -15.21 2.48
CA GLU A 140 24.50 -14.10 3.11
C GLU A 140 23.77 -13.34 2.00
N TYR A 141 22.43 -13.28 2.10
CA TYR A 141 21.56 -12.68 1.09
C TYR A 141 21.02 -11.31 1.54
N TRP A 142 21.04 -11.05 2.84
CA TRP A 142 20.55 -9.83 3.48
C TRP A 142 21.64 -9.14 4.28
N ASN A 143 21.54 -7.81 4.44
CA ASN A 143 22.40 -7.01 5.31
C ASN A 143 21.76 -5.63 5.55
N PRO A 144 22.30 -4.79 6.46
CA PRO A 144 21.73 -3.46 6.73
C PRO A 144 21.69 -2.49 5.54
N GLU A 145 22.55 -2.65 4.53
CA GLU A 145 22.48 -1.81 3.31
C GLU A 145 21.25 -2.20 2.47
N LYS A 146 20.95 -3.50 2.37
CA LYS A 146 19.76 -4.02 1.71
C LYS A 146 18.47 -3.63 2.45
N ALA A 147 18.50 -3.63 3.78
CA ALA A 147 17.39 -3.11 4.59
C ALA A 147 17.10 -1.62 4.30
N MET A 148 18.13 -0.76 4.23
CA MET A 148 17.94 0.65 3.85
C MET A 148 17.39 0.81 2.42
N LYS A 149 17.86 0.01 1.45
CA LYS A 149 17.33 -0.01 0.08
C LYS A 149 15.85 -0.43 0.04
N LEU A 150 15.45 -1.40 0.87
CA LEU A 150 14.05 -1.83 0.99
C LEU A 150 13.18 -0.75 1.62
N ALA A 151 13.64 -0.07 2.68
CA ALA A 151 12.90 1.02 3.31
C ALA A 151 12.61 2.17 2.32
N SER A 152 13.62 2.66 1.59
CA SER A 152 13.40 3.67 0.52
C SER A 152 12.47 3.17 -0.58
N PHE A 153 12.61 1.90 -0.99
CA PHE A 153 11.74 1.30 -2.00
C PHE A 153 10.27 1.23 -1.55
N MET A 154 10.00 0.90 -0.29
CA MET A 154 8.65 0.85 0.26
C MET A 154 8.01 2.23 0.42
N GLU A 155 8.80 3.26 0.76
CA GLU A 155 8.35 4.66 0.77
C GLU A 155 7.94 5.12 -0.64
N ASP A 156 8.82 4.95 -1.63
CA ASP A 156 8.56 5.30 -3.04
C ASP A 156 7.35 4.51 -3.60
N TRP A 157 7.30 3.20 -3.38
CA TRP A 157 6.23 2.34 -3.88
C TRP A 157 4.87 2.66 -3.23
N GLY A 158 4.85 2.90 -1.91
CA GLY A 158 3.65 3.36 -1.20
C GLY A 158 3.12 4.66 -1.78
N TYR A 159 4.00 5.65 -2.01
CA TYR A 159 3.64 6.92 -2.65
C TYR A 159 2.98 6.71 -4.02
N TRP A 160 3.52 5.83 -4.88
CA TRP A 160 2.92 5.51 -6.19
C TRP A 160 1.55 4.81 -6.08
N MET A 161 1.35 4.01 -5.03
CA MET A 161 0.08 3.33 -4.74
C MET A 161 -0.94 4.23 -4.01
N ASN A 162 -0.54 5.43 -3.57
CA ASN A 162 -1.30 6.29 -2.66
C ASN A 162 -1.66 5.53 -1.36
N GLN A 163 -0.66 4.87 -0.77
CA GLN A 163 -0.73 4.10 0.47
C GLN A 163 0.51 4.41 1.31
N GLU A 164 0.40 4.43 2.63
CA GLU A 164 1.53 4.73 3.52
C GLU A 164 1.88 3.50 4.35
N TYR A 165 3.07 2.93 4.09
CA TYR A 165 3.55 1.70 4.69
C TYR A 165 4.63 1.96 5.74
N TYR A 166 4.50 1.34 6.90
CA TYR A 166 5.51 1.36 7.96
C TYR A 166 6.09 -0.04 8.21
N GLU A 167 7.30 -0.08 8.76
CA GLU A 167 7.99 -1.32 9.14
C GLU A 167 7.60 -1.75 10.56
N TYR A 168 7.39 -3.06 10.74
CA TYR A 168 6.97 -3.67 12.01
C TYR A 168 7.86 -4.86 12.38
N TRP A 169 8.01 -5.14 13.68
CA TRP A 169 8.91 -6.17 14.23
C TRP A 169 8.44 -6.60 15.63
N GLN A 170 9.05 -7.61 16.25
CA GLN A 170 8.62 -8.07 17.58
C GLN A 170 8.71 -6.95 18.63
N GLY A 171 7.63 -6.70 19.35
CA GLY A 171 7.46 -5.57 20.28
C GLY A 171 7.08 -4.23 19.62
N ASN A 172 6.96 -4.19 18.29
CA ASN A 172 6.39 -3.08 17.52
C ASN A 172 5.41 -3.64 16.48
N SER A 173 4.23 -4.05 16.95
CA SER A 173 3.20 -4.71 16.14
C SER A 173 2.11 -3.77 15.63
N VAL A 174 1.58 -4.06 14.44
CA VAL A 174 0.42 -3.39 13.85
C VAL A 174 -0.88 -4.16 14.13
N ASN A 175 -2.01 -3.46 14.27
CA ASN A 175 -3.32 -4.08 14.44
C ASN A 175 -3.97 -4.43 13.09
N LEU A 176 -3.86 -5.69 12.69
CA LEU A 176 -4.57 -6.28 11.56
C LEU A 176 -5.88 -6.91 12.05
N TYR A 177 -6.97 -6.14 12.02
CA TYR A 177 -8.34 -6.57 12.37
C TYR A 177 -8.48 -7.23 13.76
N GLY A 178 -7.67 -6.80 14.73
CA GLY A 178 -7.64 -7.33 16.10
C GLY A 178 -6.42 -8.19 16.42
N LEU A 179 -5.68 -8.66 15.41
CA LEU A 179 -4.43 -9.41 15.53
C LEU A 179 -3.23 -8.46 15.53
N MET A 180 -2.33 -8.57 16.49
CA MET A 180 -1.13 -7.75 16.62
C MET A 180 0.04 -8.41 15.87
N VAL A 181 0.31 -7.98 14.64
CA VAL A 181 1.34 -8.59 13.79
C VAL A 181 2.67 -7.81 13.90
N PRO A 182 3.81 -8.45 14.23
CA PRO A 182 4.03 -9.90 14.29
C PRO A 182 3.83 -10.61 15.64
N ASP A 183 3.66 -9.93 16.77
CA ASP A 183 3.75 -10.57 18.11
C ASP A 183 2.74 -11.72 18.33
N ASP A 184 1.53 -11.63 17.78
CA ASP A 184 0.49 -12.67 17.89
C ASP A 184 0.72 -13.87 16.94
N VAL A 185 1.65 -13.76 15.96
CA VAL A 185 1.90 -14.76 14.91
C VAL A 185 3.35 -15.26 14.83
N MET A 186 4.25 -14.72 15.65
CA MET A 186 5.67 -15.09 15.68
C MET A 186 6.22 -15.14 17.11
N GLY A 187 7.28 -15.94 17.31
CA GLY A 187 7.89 -16.12 18.63
C GLY A 187 7.26 -17.27 19.44
N GLU A 188 7.61 -17.32 20.73
CA GLU A 188 7.19 -18.38 21.66
C GLU A 188 5.74 -18.20 22.15
N ASP A 189 5.30 -16.95 22.35
CA ASP A 189 3.99 -16.59 22.90
C ASP A 189 2.89 -16.39 21.83
N ARG A 190 3.19 -16.69 20.55
CA ARG A 190 2.24 -16.51 19.44
C ARG A 190 0.94 -17.29 19.66
N ILE A 191 -0.18 -16.69 19.27
CA ILE A 191 -1.51 -17.30 19.39
C ILE A 191 -1.96 -18.00 18.10
N TRP A 192 -1.46 -17.56 16.94
CA TRP A 192 -1.72 -18.14 15.62
C TRP A 192 -0.42 -18.57 14.94
N ASP A 193 -0.48 -19.58 14.07
CA ASP A 193 0.63 -19.92 13.17
C ASP A 193 0.54 -19.14 11.85
N ILE A 194 1.67 -19.00 11.14
CA ILE A 194 1.72 -18.45 9.78
C ILE A 194 1.54 -19.59 8.77
N ALA A 195 0.59 -19.43 7.85
CA ALA A 195 0.37 -20.33 6.72
C ALA A 195 0.73 -19.65 5.40
N TYR A 196 1.36 -20.39 4.48
CA TYR A 196 1.62 -19.95 3.10
C TYR A 196 1.00 -20.96 2.14
N LEU A 197 0.14 -20.49 1.23
CA LEU A 197 -0.66 -21.35 0.33
C LEU A 197 -1.50 -22.43 1.08
N GLY A 198 -1.91 -22.13 2.32
CA GLY A 198 -2.72 -23.01 3.17
C GLY A 198 -1.94 -24.00 4.04
N GLU A 199 -0.63 -24.15 3.82
CA GLU A 199 0.25 -24.99 4.65
C GLU A 199 0.97 -24.15 5.71
N THR A 200 1.05 -24.65 6.95
CA THR A 200 1.81 -23.98 8.02
C THR A 200 3.30 -24.02 7.70
N ILE A 201 3.98 -22.87 7.77
CA ILE A 201 5.41 -22.76 7.44
C ILE A 201 6.28 -22.48 8.65
N ALA A 202 7.52 -22.95 8.61
CA ALA A 202 8.57 -22.52 9.51
C ALA A 202 9.19 -21.21 8.99
N ILE A 203 9.05 -20.14 9.75
CA ILE A 203 9.53 -18.80 9.42
C ILE A 203 10.13 -18.16 10.69
N GLU A 204 11.38 -17.69 10.58
CA GLU A 204 12.13 -17.06 11.67
C GLU A 204 12.80 -15.79 11.15
N TRP A 205 12.98 -14.78 12.01
CA TRP A 205 13.70 -13.55 11.67
C TRP A 205 15.17 -13.83 11.38
N SER A 206 15.75 -13.17 10.38
CA SER A 206 17.12 -13.45 9.92
C SER A 206 17.82 -12.19 9.43
N ASP A 207 18.84 -11.73 10.17
CA ASP A 207 19.59 -10.51 9.85
C ASP A 207 20.46 -10.65 8.57
N ASN A 208 20.81 -11.89 8.20
CA ASN A 208 21.64 -12.23 7.03
C ASN A 208 20.85 -12.90 5.88
N GLY A 209 19.54 -13.10 6.04
CA GLY A 209 18.68 -13.71 5.04
C GLY A 209 18.85 -15.23 4.87
N VAL A 210 19.46 -15.91 5.84
CA VAL A 210 19.67 -17.37 5.83
C VAL A 210 19.07 -17.99 7.09
N ASN A 211 18.24 -19.02 6.89
CA ASN A 211 17.70 -19.91 7.92
C ASN A 211 18.06 -21.38 7.59
N LYS A 212 17.48 -22.35 8.31
CA LYS A 212 17.73 -23.78 8.03
C LYS A 212 17.10 -24.14 6.67
N PRO A 213 17.63 -25.13 5.93
CA PRO A 213 17.15 -25.45 4.58
C PRO A 213 15.63 -25.72 4.53
N GLY A 214 14.93 -25.02 3.63
CA GLY A 214 13.48 -25.10 3.49
C GLY A 214 12.64 -24.26 4.46
N GLU A 215 13.25 -23.61 5.46
CA GLU A 215 12.62 -22.58 6.29
C GLU A 215 12.68 -21.22 5.60
N TYR A 216 11.78 -20.30 5.96
CA TYR A 216 11.75 -18.94 5.43
C TYR A 216 12.54 -18.01 6.35
N ALA A 217 13.52 -17.30 5.79
CA ALA A 217 14.22 -16.19 6.44
C ALA A 217 13.39 -14.91 6.27
N LEU A 218 12.71 -14.48 7.33
CA LEU A 218 12.02 -13.19 7.35
C LEU A 218 13.04 -12.07 7.54
N VAL A 219 13.04 -11.08 6.66
CA VAL A 219 14.00 -9.97 6.68
C VAL A 219 13.37 -8.59 6.92
N ALA A 220 12.06 -8.45 6.68
CA ALA A 220 11.27 -7.27 7.05
C ALA A 220 9.75 -7.54 7.00
N ILE A 221 8.97 -6.75 7.72
CA ILE A 221 7.50 -6.71 7.64
C ILE A 221 7.07 -5.27 7.36
N TYR A 222 6.20 -5.05 6.36
CA TYR A 222 5.60 -3.74 6.10
C TYR A 222 4.08 -3.81 6.07
N SER A 223 3.41 -2.78 6.59
CA SER A 223 1.94 -2.71 6.57
C SER A 223 1.42 -1.28 6.44
N ASP A 224 0.27 -1.12 5.78
CA ASP A 224 -0.53 0.11 5.74
C ASP A 224 -1.73 0.06 6.71
N ALA A 225 -1.83 -0.98 7.55
CA ALA A 225 -2.99 -1.25 8.41
C ALA A 225 -3.28 -0.14 9.45
N GLU A 226 -2.30 0.70 9.79
CA GLU A 226 -2.45 1.84 10.68
C GLU A 226 -2.98 3.11 9.97
N THR A 227 -2.67 3.26 8.69
CA THR A 227 -2.98 4.46 7.88
C THR A 227 -4.23 4.29 7.01
N GLN A 228 -4.60 3.05 6.69
CA GLN A 228 -5.81 2.75 5.91
C GLN A 228 -7.11 3.16 6.63
N PRO A 229 -8.09 3.75 5.92
CA PRO A 229 -9.44 3.97 6.43
C PRO A 229 -10.10 2.71 6.99
N PRO A 230 -11.04 2.83 7.95
CA PRO A 230 -11.68 1.66 8.58
C PRO A 230 -12.39 0.69 7.62
N ASP A 231 -12.90 1.21 6.50
CA ASP A 231 -13.64 0.45 5.48
C ASP A 231 -12.75 -0.01 4.31
N SER A 232 -11.43 0.20 4.37
CA SER A 232 -10.46 -0.27 3.38
C SER A 232 -9.90 -1.65 3.74
N ASP A 233 -9.48 -2.39 2.73
CA ASP A 233 -8.62 -3.55 2.91
C ASP A 233 -7.24 -3.10 3.44
N LYS A 234 -6.72 -3.85 4.42
CA LYS A 234 -5.41 -3.64 5.04
C LYS A 234 -4.44 -4.71 4.55
N HIS A 235 -3.20 -4.32 4.30
CA HIS A 235 -2.18 -5.20 3.74
C HIS A 235 -1.05 -5.40 4.75
N VAL A 236 -0.64 -6.65 4.98
CA VAL A 236 0.66 -6.95 5.60
C VAL A 236 1.51 -7.71 4.60
N TYR A 237 2.72 -7.21 4.37
CA TYR A 237 3.73 -7.84 3.54
C TYR A 237 4.84 -8.44 4.38
N LEU A 238 5.21 -9.69 4.09
CA LEU A 238 6.42 -10.34 4.62
C LEU A 238 7.46 -10.42 3.51
N PHE A 239 8.61 -9.79 3.74
CA PHE A 239 9.77 -9.90 2.86
C PHE A 239 10.62 -11.07 3.33
N THR A 240 10.67 -12.13 2.53
CA THR A 240 11.26 -13.41 2.93
C THR A 240 12.28 -13.92 1.91
N ILE A 241 13.28 -14.64 2.38
CA ILE A 241 14.26 -15.34 1.54
C ILE A 241 14.20 -16.83 1.90
N LYS A 242 14.08 -17.70 0.91
CA LYS A 242 14.05 -19.15 1.11
C LYS A 242 15.07 -19.81 0.20
N ASP A 243 16.07 -20.44 0.80
CA ASP A 243 17.16 -21.12 0.06
C ASP A 243 17.78 -20.21 -1.03
N GLY A 244 17.97 -18.92 -0.71
CA GLY A 244 18.47 -17.87 -1.61
C GLY A 244 17.45 -17.25 -2.57
N VAL A 245 16.21 -17.75 -2.60
CA VAL A 245 15.14 -17.21 -3.46
C VAL A 245 14.35 -16.12 -2.69
N PRO A 246 14.34 -14.86 -3.16
CA PRO A 246 13.52 -13.80 -2.59
C PRO A 246 12.03 -14.02 -2.91
N LEU A 247 11.17 -13.87 -1.90
CA LEU A 247 9.73 -14.02 -1.98
C LEU A 247 9.04 -12.94 -1.13
N VAL A 248 8.12 -12.20 -1.74
CA VAL A 248 7.27 -11.23 -1.03
C VAL A 248 5.89 -11.86 -0.85
N MET A 249 5.52 -12.11 0.40
CA MET A 249 4.19 -12.61 0.75
C MET A 249 3.25 -11.46 1.11
N ILE A 250 1.96 -11.63 0.89
CA ILE A 250 0.90 -10.70 1.30
C ILE A 250 -0.22 -11.43 2.05
N THR A 251 -0.79 -10.77 3.06
CA THR A 251 -2.13 -11.10 3.57
C THR A 251 -3.01 -9.86 3.62
N MET A 252 -4.31 -10.09 3.40
CA MET A 252 -5.43 -9.15 3.57
C MET A 252 -6.55 -9.83 4.39
N GLN A 253 -6.20 -10.87 5.15
CA GLN A 253 -7.16 -11.68 5.91
C GLN A 253 -7.81 -10.84 7.02
N ASN A 254 -9.14 -10.75 6.98
CA ASN A 254 -9.95 -9.99 7.94
C ASN A 254 -10.85 -10.86 8.85
N GLU A 255 -10.85 -12.18 8.65
CA GLU A 255 -11.54 -13.17 9.48
C GLU A 255 -10.56 -14.25 9.98
N GLY A 256 -10.84 -14.85 11.13
CA GLY A 256 -10.06 -15.99 11.63
C GLY A 256 -10.32 -17.26 10.84
N ILE A 257 -9.29 -17.78 10.17
CA ILE A 257 -9.31 -19.05 9.43
C ILE A 257 -8.38 -20.00 10.18
N ASP A 258 -8.92 -21.11 10.67
CA ASP A 258 -8.22 -22.25 11.29
C ASP A 258 -7.07 -21.93 12.28
N ASP A 259 -7.21 -20.83 13.03
CA ASP A 259 -6.22 -20.29 13.98
C ASP A 259 -4.85 -19.98 13.35
N ARG A 260 -4.88 -19.53 12.08
CA ARG A 260 -3.69 -19.15 11.31
C ARG A 260 -3.88 -17.85 10.54
N LEU A 261 -2.77 -17.14 10.33
CA LEU A 261 -2.69 -16.03 9.39
C LEU A 261 -2.17 -16.55 8.04
N HIS A 262 -3.04 -16.53 7.03
CA HIS A 262 -2.77 -17.06 5.70
C HIS A 262 -2.18 -16.00 4.78
N PHE A 263 -1.09 -16.38 4.13
CA PHE A 263 -0.34 -15.59 3.18
C PHE A 263 -0.29 -16.26 1.80
N TYR A 264 -0.17 -15.42 0.78
CA TYR A 264 0.05 -15.80 -0.62
C TYR A 264 1.24 -15.02 -1.17
N GLU A 265 1.83 -15.43 -2.29
CA GLU A 265 2.78 -14.55 -2.98
C GLU A 265 2.03 -13.31 -3.49
N THR A 266 2.60 -12.11 -3.31
CA THR A 266 1.96 -10.90 -3.84
C THR A 266 1.85 -10.96 -5.37
N GLU A 267 0.70 -10.57 -5.92
CA GLU A 267 0.57 -10.39 -7.38
C GLU A 267 1.27 -9.09 -7.85
N ASN A 268 1.66 -8.20 -6.94
CA ASN A 268 2.33 -6.95 -7.28
C ASN A 268 3.75 -7.23 -7.80
N ARG A 269 3.91 -7.12 -9.13
CA ARG A 269 5.18 -7.34 -9.82
C ARG A 269 6.29 -6.41 -9.34
N ASP A 270 5.97 -5.17 -9.00
CA ASP A 270 6.98 -4.18 -8.63
C ASP A 270 7.61 -4.54 -7.27
N LEU A 271 6.80 -4.96 -6.29
CA LEU A 271 7.31 -5.54 -5.03
C LEU A 271 8.20 -6.76 -5.26
N ARG A 272 7.74 -7.75 -6.05
CA ARG A 272 8.51 -8.97 -6.34
C ARG A 272 9.86 -8.66 -6.99
N THR A 273 9.85 -7.79 -8.01
CA THR A 273 11.06 -7.50 -8.80
C THR A 273 11.99 -6.51 -8.12
N GLY A 274 11.46 -5.53 -7.39
CA GLY A 274 12.23 -4.59 -6.57
C GLY A 274 12.94 -5.29 -5.43
N PHE A 275 12.23 -6.10 -4.64
CA PHE A 275 12.85 -6.88 -3.57
C PHE A 275 13.88 -7.90 -4.11
N ALA A 276 13.55 -8.59 -5.21
CA ALA A 276 14.51 -9.50 -5.85
C ALA A 276 15.77 -8.77 -6.35
N ALA A 277 15.66 -7.54 -6.86
CA ALA A 277 16.82 -6.74 -7.23
C ALA A 277 17.67 -6.38 -5.99
N ILE A 278 17.04 -5.95 -4.89
CA ILE A 278 17.73 -5.60 -3.63
C ILE A 278 18.48 -6.81 -3.05
N VAL A 279 17.89 -8.01 -3.09
CA VAL A 279 18.53 -9.24 -2.58
C VAL A 279 19.72 -9.69 -3.46
N ASN A 280 19.70 -9.40 -4.77
CA ASN A 280 20.75 -9.82 -5.72
C ASN A 280 21.85 -8.76 -5.98
N ASP A 281 21.78 -7.60 -5.32
CA ASP A 281 22.82 -6.53 -5.37
C ASP A 281 24.01 -6.84 -4.44
#